data_AF-A0A2A2KDX6-F1
#
_entry.id   AF-A0A2A2KDX6-F1
#
_cell.length_a   1.000
_cell.length_b   1.000
_cell.length_c   1.000
_cell.angle_alpha   90.00
_cell.angle_beta   90.00
_cell.angle_gamma   90.00
#
_symmetry.space_group_name_H-M   'P 1'
#
loop_
_entity.id
_entity.type
_entity.pdbx_description
1 polymer ?
#
loop_
_entity_poly.entity_id
_entity_poly.type
_entity_poly.pdbx_seq_one_letter_code
_entity_poly.pdbx_strand_id
1 'polypeptide(L)'
;MRLGMIDLSGAFRIYSRSIYTHTWFYLLAPLVFTGLIPAIMLVFVFPVQLTKNAEIGFDTKDTPYSGPRIAWQMLQQTLIGSNRIRFANPKPIDLNVTRVPMTINNSNANGQKINRTLETLPLRKQNTSARRKRSWADQLLAAFSNVPCYDAPIPLMEHLSQVVLEVPSYDALFSMQLLNALCGLQTSISHQLKAFESYTPYKNVWHIANFFACISPNNLVNCTQLTVDDVEVVKGIVDECKKYREDIIQCKLKGKCPGIPPKCTSQMMFDLFYRLLPMNMDSHPFYLNTFLPVFTSTGYGTQNIYLPLKSYVDLEEAIIKHMQKHGLTMKGETA
;
A
#
# COMPACT_ATOMS: atom_id res chain seq x y z
N MET A 1 1.73 74.17 -22.22
CA MET A 1 2.30 72.83 -22.50
C MET A 1 1.75 72.36 -23.84
N ARG A 2 2.52 72.53 -24.93
CA ARG A 2 2.19 71.97 -26.26
C ARG A 2 3.06 70.73 -26.44
N LEU A 3 2.44 69.54 -26.47
CA LEU A 3 3.11 68.34 -26.98
C LEU A 3 3.41 68.58 -28.45
N GLY A 4 4.69 68.50 -28.82
CA GLY A 4 5.12 68.58 -30.21
C GLY A 4 4.51 67.42 -31.00
N MET A 5 3.73 67.75 -32.02
CA MET A 5 3.33 66.81 -33.06
C MET A 5 4.59 66.26 -33.71
N ILE A 6 4.92 65.01 -33.41
CA ILE A 6 5.97 64.27 -34.11
C ILE A 6 5.47 64.05 -35.53
N ASP A 7 6.22 64.54 -36.51
CA ASP A 7 5.92 64.43 -37.93
C ASP A 7 6.06 62.97 -38.40
N LEU A 8 4.99 62.19 -38.18
CA LEU A 8 4.90 60.78 -38.56
C LEU A 8 5.04 60.58 -40.08
N SER A 9 4.69 61.59 -40.89
CA SER A 9 4.69 61.48 -42.34
C SER A 9 6.11 61.29 -42.91
N GLY A 10 7.09 62.00 -42.36
CA GLY A 10 8.49 61.87 -42.71
C GLY A 10 9.07 60.52 -42.31
N ALA A 11 8.72 60.02 -41.12
CA ALA A 11 9.18 58.73 -40.62
C ALA A 11 8.68 57.55 -41.47
N PHE A 12 7.41 57.57 -41.88
CA PHE A 12 6.84 56.53 -42.76
C PHE A 12 7.51 56.49 -44.14
N ARG A 13 7.86 57.66 -44.70
CA ARG A 13 8.53 57.73 -46.01
C ARG A 13 9.97 57.19 -45.96
N ILE A 14 10.67 57.41 -44.85
CA ILE A 14 12.01 56.84 -44.64
C ILE A 14 11.92 55.34 -44.43
N TYR A 15 10.94 54.88 -43.63
CA TYR A 15 10.71 53.45 -43.38
C TYR A 15 10.34 52.68 -44.65
N SER A 16 9.41 53.21 -45.46
CA SER A 16 9.01 52.55 -46.72
C SER A 16 10.17 52.47 -47.70
N ARG A 17 10.96 53.54 -47.86
CA ARG A 17 12.18 53.51 -48.67
C ARG A 17 13.20 52.49 -48.15
N SER A 18 13.32 52.35 -46.83
CA SER A 18 14.20 51.36 -46.19
C SER A 18 13.78 49.91 -46.51
N ILE A 19 12.48 49.61 -46.49
CA ILE A 19 11.96 48.27 -46.84
C ILE A 19 12.32 47.86 -48.27
N TYR A 20 12.14 48.77 -49.24
CA TYR A 20 12.43 48.48 -50.64
C TYR A 20 13.93 48.44 -50.95
N THR A 21 14.76 49.17 -50.21
CA THR A 21 16.21 49.20 -50.42
C THR A 21 16.93 48.05 -49.71
N HIS A 22 16.42 47.61 -48.55
CA HIS A 22 17.06 46.59 -47.70
C HIS A 22 16.11 45.44 -47.40
N THR A 23 15.45 44.91 -48.42
CA THR A 23 14.39 43.88 -48.28
C THR A 23 14.86 42.64 -47.51
N TRP A 24 16.11 42.22 -47.70
CA TRP A 24 16.69 41.07 -46.98
C TRP A 24 16.75 41.30 -45.47
N PHE A 25 17.06 42.51 -45.02
CA PHE A 25 17.18 42.83 -43.59
C PHE A 25 15.81 42.72 -42.92
N TYR A 26 14.77 43.24 -43.57
CA TYR A 26 13.40 43.17 -43.06
C TYR A 26 12.77 41.77 -43.17
N LEU A 27 13.34 40.86 -43.95
CA LEU A 27 12.96 39.44 -43.96
C LEU A 27 13.73 38.63 -42.90
N LEU A 28 15.03 38.86 -42.73
CA LEU A 28 15.88 38.10 -41.82
C LEU A 28 15.76 38.56 -40.37
N ALA A 29 15.66 39.87 -40.11
CA ALA A 29 15.52 40.40 -38.75
C ALA A 29 14.33 39.79 -37.98
N PRO A 30 13.09 39.75 -38.51
CA PRO A 30 11.99 39.13 -37.80
C PRO A 30 12.17 37.61 -37.65
N LEU A 31 12.78 36.93 -38.62
CA LEU A 31 13.05 35.48 -38.54
C LEU A 31 14.08 35.16 -37.43
N VAL A 32 15.10 35.99 -37.27
CA VAL A 32 16.05 35.89 -36.16
C VAL A 32 15.35 36.18 -34.83
N PHE A 33 14.52 37.23 -34.78
CA PHE A 33 13.82 37.62 -33.55
C PHE A 33 12.74 36.63 -33.10
N THR A 34 12.03 35.98 -34.03
CA THR A 34 10.95 35.04 -33.70
C THR A 34 11.37 33.57 -33.75
N GLY A 35 12.45 33.24 -34.46
CA GLY A 35 12.97 31.87 -34.55
C GLY A 35 14.20 31.66 -33.70
N LEU A 36 15.30 32.35 -34.04
CA LEU A 36 16.61 32.10 -33.43
C LEU A 36 16.64 32.48 -31.94
N ILE A 37 16.15 33.67 -31.58
CA ILE A 37 16.18 34.15 -30.20
C ILE A 37 15.35 33.24 -29.28
N PRO A 38 14.09 32.88 -29.60
CA PRO A 38 13.32 31.94 -28.78
C PRO A 38 13.94 30.54 -28.71
N ALA A 39 14.52 30.04 -29.80
CA ALA A 39 15.22 28.75 -29.79
C ALA A 39 16.44 28.78 -28.85
N ILE A 40 17.24 29.85 -28.90
CA ILE A 40 18.38 30.04 -27.99
C ILE A 40 17.88 30.15 -26.55
N MET A 41 16.82 30.91 -26.31
CA MET A 41 16.22 31.07 -24.98
C MET A 41 15.73 29.73 -24.43
N LEU A 42 15.04 28.91 -25.22
CA LEU A 42 14.52 27.60 -24.78
C LEU A 42 15.62 26.55 -24.56
N VAL A 43 16.70 26.59 -25.35
CA VAL A 43 17.76 25.58 -25.26
C VAL A 43 18.79 25.94 -24.20
N PHE A 44 19.19 27.21 -24.09
CA PHE A 44 20.34 27.61 -23.28
C PHE A 44 19.99 28.40 -22.01
N VAL A 45 18.90 29.18 -22.02
CA VAL A 45 18.60 30.11 -20.91
C VAL A 45 17.51 29.55 -19.99
N PHE A 46 16.45 29.00 -20.58
CA PHE A 46 15.28 28.47 -19.90
C PHE A 46 14.95 27.09 -20.47
N PRO A 47 15.75 26.06 -20.14
CA PRO A 47 15.38 24.70 -20.50
C PRO A 47 13.98 24.42 -19.95
N VAL A 48 13.14 23.78 -20.76
CA VAL A 48 11.77 23.43 -20.37
C VAL A 48 11.83 22.52 -19.15
N GLN A 49 11.60 23.08 -17.97
CA GLN A 49 11.53 22.33 -16.72
C GLN A 49 10.12 21.79 -16.56
N LEU A 50 9.87 20.60 -17.09
CA LEU A 50 8.66 19.84 -16.75
C LEU A 50 8.79 19.37 -15.31
N THR A 51 8.10 20.07 -14.42
CA THR A 51 8.05 19.66 -13.02
C THR A 51 7.28 18.34 -12.93
N LYS A 52 7.89 17.32 -12.33
CA LYS A 52 7.27 15.99 -12.20
C LYS A 52 6.07 15.96 -11.25
N ASN A 53 5.87 17.00 -10.46
CA ASN A 53 4.76 17.12 -9.52
C ASN A 53 3.74 18.13 -10.04
N ALA A 54 2.55 17.66 -10.38
CA ALA A 54 1.43 18.49 -10.83
C ALA A 54 0.90 19.41 -9.73
N GLU A 55 1.22 19.16 -8.46
CA GLU A 55 0.79 19.97 -7.30
C GLU A 55 1.70 21.19 -7.04
N ILE A 56 2.77 21.37 -7.82
CA ILE A 56 3.62 22.56 -7.68
C ILE A 56 2.84 23.80 -8.14
N GLY A 57 2.79 24.81 -7.27
CA GLY A 57 2.06 26.07 -7.53
C GLY A 57 0.71 26.19 -6.83
N PHE A 58 0.25 25.13 -6.14
CA PHE A 58 -0.96 25.16 -5.31
C PHE A 58 -0.73 25.70 -3.88
N ASP A 59 0.49 26.14 -3.56
CA ASP A 59 0.79 26.74 -2.26
C ASP A 59 0.38 28.22 -2.24
N THR A 60 -0.42 28.62 -1.25
CA THR A 60 -0.92 29.99 -1.11
C THR A 60 0.12 30.86 -0.41
N LYS A 61 1.19 31.21 -1.14
CA LYS A 61 2.23 32.11 -0.66
C LYS A 61 1.63 33.46 -0.20
N ASP A 62 2.29 34.07 0.76
CA ASP A 62 1.96 35.39 1.31
C ASP A 62 0.60 35.49 2.03
N THR A 63 0.01 34.35 2.38
CA THR A 63 -1.15 34.29 3.29
C THR A 63 -0.70 34.23 4.75
N PRO A 64 -1.53 34.67 5.72
CA PRO A 64 -1.21 34.57 7.15
C PRO A 64 -0.92 33.14 7.62
N TYR A 65 -1.41 32.12 6.88
CA TYR A 65 -1.18 30.71 7.16
C TYR A 65 0.07 30.13 6.48
N SER A 66 0.62 30.80 5.46
CA SER A 66 1.78 30.32 4.71
C SER A 66 3.10 30.50 5.46
N GLY A 67 3.27 31.61 6.19
CA GLY A 67 4.50 31.91 6.94
C GLY A 67 4.90 30.79 7.92
N PRO A 68 4.01 30.40 8.86
CA PRO A 68 4.27 29.30 9.79
C PRO A 68 4.50 27.96 9.08
N ARG A 69 3.76 27.67 8.00
CA ARG A 69 3.89 26.43 7.23
C ARG A 69 5.25 26.35 6.52
N ILE A 70 5.67 27.41 5.84
CA ILE A 70 6.97 27.47 5.14
C ILE A 70 8.11 27.39 6.16
N ALA A 71 8.02 28.11 7.28
CA ALA A 71 8.98 28.02 8.38
C ALA A 71 9.06 26.57 8.92
N TRP A 72 7.92 25.91 9.11
CA TRP A 72 7.88 24.51 9.53
C TRP A 72 8.52 23.57 8.50
N GLN A 73 8.24 23.74 7.21
CA GLN A 73 8.82 22.93 6.15
C GLN A 73 10.36 23.07 6.07
N MET A 74 10.88 24.29 6.24
CA MET A 74 12.33 24.55 6.31
C MET A 74 12.97 23.92 7.57
N LEU A 75 12.27 23.99 8.70
CA LEU A 75 12.72 23.35 9.94
C LEU A 75 12.69 21.82 9.83
N GLN A 76 11.67 21.24 9.21
CA GLN A 76 11.47 19.78 9.15
C GLN A 76 12.66 19.06 8.51
N GLN A 77 13.21 19.57 7.40
CA GLN A 77 14.40 18.97 6.78
C GLN A 77 15.61 19.00 7.74
N THR A 78 15.77 20.09 8.48
CA THR A 78 16.84 20.26 9.46
C THR A 78 16.64 19.36 10.68
N LEU A 79 15.39 19.17 11.13
CA LEU A 79 15.03 18.30 12.25
C LEU A 79 15.17 16.81 11.93
N ILE A 80 14.88 16.40 10.69
CA ILE A 80 15.05 15.01 10.25
C ILE A 80 16.53 14.69 9.99
N GLY A 81 17.29 15.63 9.42
CA GLY A 81 18.73 15.45 9.16
C GLY A 81 19.62 15.62 10.40
N SER A 82 19.16 16.37 11.41
CA SER A 82 19.89 16.58 12.66
C SER A 82 19.62 15.42 13.62
N ASN A 83 20.64 14.60 13.82
CA ASN A 83 20.63 13.39 14.64
C ASN A 83 20.64 13.69 16.17
N ARG A 84 19.82 14.65 16.63
CA ARG A 84 19.71 15.00 18.05
C ARG A 84 18.27 15.32 18.42
N ILE A 85 17.55 14.26 18.81
CA ILE A 85 16.70 14.09 20.00
C ILE A 85 15.78 12.89 19.72
N ARG A 86 16.03 11.76 20.39
CA ARG A 86 15.05 10.66 20.45
C ARG A 86 13.88 11.13 21.30
N PHE A 87 12.74 11.45 20.69
CA PHE A 87 11.46 11.60 21.40
C PHE A 87 10.84 10.24 21.77
N ALA A 88 11.67 9.22 22.03
CA ALA A 88 11.24 8.00 22.68
C ALA A 88 11.57 8.16 24.15
N ASN A 89 10.57 8.49 24.97
CA ASN A 89 10.64 8.30 26.40
C ASN A 89 10.54 6.78 26.62
N PRO A 90 11.62 6.03 26.92
CA PRO A 90 11.45 4.65 27.30
C PRO A 90 10.69 4.63 28.62
N LYS A 91 9.54 3.93 28.65
CA LYS A 91 8.89 3.57 29.91
C LYS A 91 9.92 2.86 30.80
N PRO A 92 9.98 3.13 32.12
CA PRO A 92 10.82 2.35 33.02
C PRO A 92 10.44 0.88 32.90
N ILE A 93 11.46 0.04 32.70
CA ILE A 93 11.32 -1.41 32.67
C ILE A 93 11.02 -1.85 34.10
N ASP A 94 9.79 -2.27 34.37
CA ASP A 94 9.45 -2.96 35.61
C ASP A 94 10.15 -4.33 35.65
N LEU A 95 11.34 -4.36 36.25
CA LEU A 95 12.05 -5.58 36.62
C LEU A 95 11.40 -6.19 37.88
N ASN A 96 10.22 -6.78 37.72
CA ASN A 96 9.66 -7.70 38.70
C ASN A 96 9.44 -9.07 38.05
N VAL A 97 10.56 -9.75 37.79
CA VAL A 97 10.58 -11.21 37.56
C VAL A 97 10.48 -11.88 38.92
N THR A 98 9.25 -12.14 39.37
CA THR A 98 8.98 -13.06 40.48
C THR A 98 9.39 -14.47 40.05
N ARG A 99 10.56 -14.92 40.52
CA ARG A 99 10.95 -16.34 40.47
C ARG A 99 10.05 -17.10 41.44
N VAL A 100 9.20 -17.98 40.93
CA VAL A 100 8.48 -18.96 41.73
C VAL A 100 9.37 -20.20 41.91
N PRO A 101 9.79 -20.58 43.13
CA PRO A 101 10.46 -21.86 43.34
C PRO A 101 9.42 -22.98 43.35
N MET A 102 9.55 -23.95 42.45
CA MET A 102 8.84 -25.23 42.55
C MET A 102 9.67 -26.22 43.37
N THR A 103 9.03 -26.84 44.36
CA THR A 103 9.58 -27.92 45.18
C THR A 103 8.89 -29.21 44.76
N ILE A 104 9.64 -30.27 44.42
CA ILE A 104 9.10 -31.62 44.22
C ILE A 104 9.84 -32.57 45.18
N ASN A 105 9.07 -33.30 46.00
CA ASN A 105 9.56 -34.36 46.87
C ASN A 105 9.35 -35.71 46.18
N ASN A 106 10.40 -36.54 46.11
CA ASN A 106 10.28 -37.99 45.93
C ASN A 106 11.25 -38.70 46.89
N SER A 107 10.81 -39.85 47.41
CA SER A 107 11.50 -40.69 48.40
C SER A 107 11.92 -42.03 47.79
N ASN A 108 13.14 -42.49 48.10
CA ASN A 108 13.64 -43.82 47.76
C ASN A 108 13.69 -44.76 48.97
N ALA A 109 13.67 -46.06 48.70
CA ALA A 109 13.54 -47.19 49.63
C ALA A 109 14.74 -47.45 50.58
N ASN A 110 15.60 -46.46 50.83
CA ASN A 110 16.61 -46.47 51.91
C ASN A 110 16.49 -45.24 52.83
N GLY A 111 15.32 -44.61 52.92
CA GLY A 111 15.06 -43.54 53.89
C GLY A 111 15.88 -42.25 53.72
N GLN A 112 16.61 -42.09 52.60
CA GLN A 112 17.46 -40.92 52.36
C GLN A 112 16.95 -40.13 51.14
N LYS A 113 16.54 -38.87 51.39
CA LYS A 113 16.05 -37.91 50.38
C LYS A 113 17.18 -37.44 49.47
N ILE A 114 17.05 -37.65 48.16
CA ILE A 114 17.96 -37.14 47.13
C ILE A 114 17.12 -36.37 46.11
N ASN A 115 17.35 -35.06 45.97
CA ASN A 115 16.64 -34.21 45.00
C ASN A 115 17.38 -34.25 43.65
N ARG A 116 16.83 -35.00 42.68
CA ARG A 116 17.21 -34.93 41.26
C ARG A 116 15.94 -35.00 40.40
N THR A 117 15.71 -33.98 39.58
CA THR A 117 14.61 -33.96 38.59
C THR A 117 15.16 -34.34 37.22
N LEU A 118 14.75 -35.53 36.78
CA LEU A 118 14.85 -36.06 35.43
C LEU A 118 13.63 -35.56 34.65
N GLU A 119 13.82 -34.85 33.53
CA GLU A 119 12.73 -34.41 32.67
C GLU A 119 12.10 -35.62 31.96
N THR A 120 10.89 -35.96 32.37
CA THR A 120 9.97 -36.85 31.65
C THR A 120 9.26 -36.07 30.53
N LEU A 121 9.41 -36.56 29.30
CA LEU A 121 8.61 -36.18 28.14
C LEU A 121 7.10 -36.38 28.43
N PRO A 122 6.24 -35.36 28.27
CA PRO A 122 4.80 -35.59 28.29
C PRO A 122 4.30 -35.99 26.90
N LEU A 123 3.86 -37.23 26.77
CA LEU A 123 2.87 -37.68 25.77
C LEU A 123 1.56 -36.91 26.03
N ARG A 124 1.33 -35.83 25.28
CA ARG A 124 0.11 -35.02 25.37
C ARG A 124 -0.82 -35.29 24.19
N LYS A 125 -1.98 -35.89 24.51
CA LYS A 125 -3.23 -35.94 23.73
C LYS A 125 -3.34 -34.77 22.74
N GLN A 126 -3.34 -35.08 21.45
CA GLN A 126 -3.64 -34.13 20.37
C GLN A 126 -5.14 -33.81 20.39
N ASN A 127 -5.52 -32.73 21.08
CA ASN A 127 -6.75 -32.00 20.78
C ASN A 127 -6.42 -30.94 19.73
N THR A 128 -7.10 -31.05 18.57
CA THR A 128 -7.32 -30.03 17.55
C THR A 128 -6.38 -28.82 17.62
N SER A 129 -5.24 -28.93 16.95
CA SER A 129 -4.22 -27.89 16.95
C SER A 129 -4.72 -26.63 16.24
N ALA A 130 -5.16 -25.65 17.03
CA ALA A 130 -4.93 -24.25 16.68
C ALA A 130 -3.48 -24.11 16.22
N ARG A 131 -3.26 -23.49 15.05
CA ARG A 131 -1.95 -23.25 14.44
C ARG A 131 -0.96 -22.86 15.54
N ARG A 132 0.03 -23.72 15.81
CA ARG A 132 1.07 -23.47 16.80
C ARG A 132 1.71 -22.14 16.43
N LYS A 133 1.50 -21.09 17.24
CA LYS A 133 2.03 -19.73 17.01
C LYS A 133 3.51 -19.86 16.67
N ARG A 134 3.84 -19.64 15.40
CA ARG A 134 5.22 -19.79 14.90
C ARG A 134 6.06 -18.63 15.43
N SER A 135 7.38 -18.82 15.47
CA SER A 135 8.33 -17.79 15.93
C SER A 135 8.12 -16.49 15.14
N TRP A 136 8.46 -15.32 15.72
CA TRP A 136 8.38 -14.04 15.00
C TRP A 136 9.16 -14.07 13.67
N ALA A 137 10.29 -14.78 13.63
CA ALA A 137 11.06 -14.99 12.41
C ALA A 137 10.26 -15.78 11.35
N ASP A 138 9.51 -16.81 11.74
CA ASP A 138 8.66 -17.57 10.84
C ASP A 138 7.45 -16.75 10.34
N GLN A 139 6.95 -15.81 11.15
CA GLN A 139 5.86 -14.90 10.78
C GLN A 139 6.33 -13.88 9.75
N LEU A 140 7.54 -13.36 9.92
CA LEU A 140 8.20 -12.47 8.96
C LEU A 140 8.54 -13.22 7.67
N LEU A 141 9.06 -14.44 7.77
CA LEU A 141 9.28 -15.31 6.61
C LEU A 141 7.97 -15.67 5.91
N ALA A 142 6.87 -15.87 6.64
CA ALA A 142 5.56 -16.14 6.04
C ALA A 142 5.09 -14.97 5.16
N ALA A 143 5.26 -13.73 5.64
CA ALA A 143 4.93 -12.52 4.86
C ALA A 143 5.77 -12.37 3.58
N PHE A 144 6.98 -12.94 3.55
CA PHE A 144 7.89 -12.93 2.39
C PHE A 144 7.90 -14.26 1.61
N SER A 145 7.11 -15.25 2.06
CA SER A 145 6.97 -16.55 1.42
C SER A 145 5.81 -16.56 0.44
N ASN A 146 5.74 -17.58 -0.41
CA ASN A 146 4.61 -17.79 -1.32
C ASN A 146 3.32 -18.27 -0.61
N VAL A 147 3.27 -18.21 0.73
CA VAL A 147 2.09 -18.59 1.51
C VAL A 147 1.32 -17.34 1.92
N PRO A 148 0.07 -17.17 1.46
CA PRO A 148 -0.74 -16.00 1.78
C PRO A 148 -1.20 -15.92 3.23
N CYS A 149 -1.12 -17.02 4.01
CA CYS A 149 -1.64 -17.09 5.38
C CYS A 149 -0.65 -16.57 6.42
N TYR A 150 -1.00 -15.47 7.10
CA TYR A 150 -0.14 -14.80 8.08
C TYR A 150 -0.84 -14.54 9.42
N ASP A 151 -0.06 -14.49 10.50
CA ASP A 151 -0.59 -14.25 11.86
C ASP A 151 -0.19 -12.86 12.41
N ALA A 152 0.68 -12.14 11.71
CA ALA A 152 1.21 -10.83 12.09
C ALA A 152 0.95 -9.78 10.99
N PRO A 153 0.79 -8.50 11.35
CA PRO A 153 0.48 -7.46 10.38
C PRO A 153 1.55 -7.38 9.28
N ILE A 154 1.12 -7.29 8.02
CA ILE A 154 2.02 -7.08 6.89
C ILE A 154 2.58 -5.66 6.97
N PRO A 155 3.92 -5.49 7.05
CA PRO A 155 4.54 -4.16 7.10
C PRO A 155 4.20 -3.35 5.84
N LEU A 156 3.97 -2.04 5.98
CA LEU A 156 3.75 -1.15 4.83
C LEU A 156 2.62 -1.58 3.87
N MET A 157 1.66 -2.39 4.32
CA MET A 157 0.54 -2.83 3.49
C MET A 157 -0.28 -1.66 2.92
N GLU A 158 -0.31 -0.53 3.63
CA GLU A 158 -0.94 0.72 3.20
C GLU A 158 -0.25 1.40 2.01
N HIS A 159 1.02 1.09 1.76
CA HIS A 159 1.82 1.63 0.64
C HIS A 159 1.76 0.72 -0.59
N LEU A 160 1.09 -0.44 -0.48
CA LEU A 160 0.89 -1.34 -1.60
C LEU A 160 -0.16 -0.79 -2.56
N SER A 161 0.07 -1.06 -3.83
CA SER A 161 -0.90 -0.82 -4.90
C SER A 161 -2.14 -1.65 -4.67
N GLN A 162 -3.29 -1.05 -4.95
CA GLN A 162 -4.60 -1.62 -4.66
C GLN A 162 -5.43 -1.69 -5.95
N VAL A 163 -6.24 -2.73 -6.05
CA VAL A 163 -7.25 -2.91 -7.09
C VAL A 163 -8.59 -3.04 -6.41
N VAL A 164 -9.53 -2.18 -6.77
CA VAL A 164 -10.88 -2.18 -6.21
C VAL A 164 -11.83 -2.80 -7.23
N LEU A 165 -12.49 -3.87 -6.83
CA LEU A 165 -13.43 -4.62 -7.64
C LEU A 165 -14.86 -4.24 -7.27
N GLU A 166 -15.72 -4.15 -8.27
CA GLU A 166 -17.15 -3.97 -8.09
C GLU A 166 -17.85 -5.34 -8.12
N VAL A 167 -18.51 -5.66 -7.01
CA VAL A 167 -19.24 -6.91 -6.82
C VAL A 167 -20.71 -6.54 -6.58
N PRO A 168 -21.69 -7.32 -7.06
CA PRO A 168 -23.10 -6.93 -6.93
C PRO A 168 -23.58 -6.83 -5.48
N SER A 169 -23.11 -7.72 -4.59
CA SER A 169 -23.52 -7.76 -3.19
C SER A 169 -22.52 -8.49 -2.30
N TYR A 170 -22.71 -8.44 -0.99
CA TYR A 170 -21.95 -9.20 -0.01
C TYR A 170 -22.00 -10.71 -0.25
N ASP A 171 -23.16 -11.26 -0.61
CA ASP A 171 -23.30 -12.71 -0.85
C ASP A 171 -22.49 -13.19 -2.05
N ALA A 172 -22.31 -12.34 -3.06
CA ALA A 172 -21.54 -12.68 -4.25
C ALA A 172 -20.03 -12.85 -3.95
N LEU A 173 -19.54 -12.35 -2.81
CA LEU A 173 -18.17 -12.61 -2.33
C LEU A 173 -17.87 -14.10 -2.14
N PHE A 174 -18.90 -14.87 -1.80
CA PHE A 174 -18.80 -16.30 -1.53
C PHE A 174 -19.11 -17.15 -2.78
N SER A 175 -19.25 -16.54 -3.95
CA SER A 175 -19.42 -17.29 -5.18
C SER A 175 -18.11 -17.95 -5.62
N MET A 176 -18.13 -19.24 -5.92
CA MET A 176 -16.95 -19.95 -6.43
C MET A 176 -16.43 -19.35 -7.75
N GLN A 177 -17.32 -18.76 -8.57
CA GLN A 177 -16.92 -18.09 -9.80
C GLN A 177 -15.99 -16.90 -9.51
N LEU A 178 -16.36 -16.02 -8.57
CA LEU A 178 -15.51 -14.90 -8.18
C LEU A 178 -14.21 -15.40 -7.54
N LEU A 179 -14.29 -16.36 -6.61
CA LEU A 179 -13.12 -16.85 -5.89
C LEU A 179 -12.09 -17.51 -6.82
N ASN A 180 -12.55 -18.28 -7.81
CA ASN A 180 -11.69 -18.88 -8.83
C ASN A 180 -11.06 -17.83 -9.75
N ALA A 181 -11.83 -16.81 -10.15
CA ALA A 181 -11.32 -15.71 -10.96
C ALA A 181 -10.21 -14.93 -10.22
N LEU A 182 -10.40 -14.66 -8.93
CA LEU A 182 -9.39 -14.01 -8.09
C LEU A 182 -8.17 -14.89 -7.88
N CYS A 183 -8.37 -16.18 -7.65
CA CYS A 183 -7.26 -17.12 -7.46
C CYS A 183 -6.37 -17.22 -8.72
N GLY A 184 -6.97 -17.13 -9.91
CA GLY A 184 -6.24 -17.10 -11.17
C GLY A 184 -5.45 -15.81 -11.43
N LEU A 185 -5.70 -14.73 -10.68
CA LEU A 185 -5.09 -13.42 -10.90
C LEU A 185 -3.57 -13.47 -10.75
N GLN A 186 -3.07 -14.08 -9.66
CA GLN A 186 -1.63 -14.19 -9.38
C GLN A 186 -0.86 -14.79 -10.57
N THR A 187 -1.40 -15.87 -11.15
CA THR A 187 -0.78 -16.56 -12.28
C THR A 187 -0.80 -15.69 -13.54
N SER A 188 -1.92 -15.00 -13.78
CA SER A 188 -2.14 -14.14 -14.95
C SER A 188 -1.17 -12.96 -15.03
N ILE A 189 -0.90 -12.32 -13.88
CA ILE A 189 -0.05 -11.13 -13.81
C ILE A 189 1.42 -11.44 -13.42
N SER A 190 1.75 -12.72 -13.23
CA SER A 190 3.06 -13.16 -12.73
C SER A 190 4.22 -12.65 -13.57
N HIS A 191 4.04 -12.57 -14.89
CA HIS A 191 5.08 -12.07 -15.80
C HIS A 191 5.40 -10.59 -15.53
N GLN A 192 4.37 -9.75 -15.36
CA GLN A 192 4.49 -8.33 -15.10
C GLN A 192 5.04 -8.06 -13.69
N LEU A 193 4.69 -8.89 -12.72
CA LEU A 193 5.20 -8.79 -11.34
C LEU A 193 6.72 -8.96 -11.25
N LYS A 194 7.36 -9.68 -12.18
CA LYS A 194 8.83 -9.86 -12.20
C LYS A 194 9.61 -8.56 -12.23
N ALA A 195 9.06 -7.50 -12.82
CA ALA A 195 9.70 -6.18 -12.84
C ALA A 195 9.84 -5.56 -11.43
N PHE A 196 9.04 -6.02 -10.47
CA PHE A 196 8.96 -5.50 -9.11
C PHE A 196 9.60 -6.43 -8.07
N GLU A 197 9.75 -7.73 -8.37
CA GLU A 197 10.25 -8.76 -7.44
C GLU A 197 11.61 -8.45 -6.80
N SER A 198 12.48 -7.69 -7.47
CA SER A 198 13.79 -7.29 -6.92
C SER A 198 13.70 -6.18 -5.87
N TYR A 199 12.57 -5.48 -5.78
CA TYR A 199 12.38 -4.30 -4.94
C TYR A 199 11.34 -4.52 -3.84
N THR A 200 10.30 -5.31 -4.10
CA THR A 200 9.34 -5.71 -3.08
C THR A 200 9.66 -7.08 -2.50
N PRO A 201 9.65 -7.22 -1.17
CA PRO A 201 9.86 -8.51 -0.55
C PRO A 201 8.58 -9.38 -0.57
N TYR A 202 7.46 -8.82 -1.03
CA TYR A 202 6.16 -9.46 -1.09
C TYR A 202 5.96 -10.19 -2.41
N LYS A 203 5.30 -11.36 -2.34
CA LYS A 203 5.12 -12.24 -3.51
C LYS A 203 3.67 -12.59 -3.80
N ASN A 204 2.78 -12.46 -2.82
CA ASN A 204 1.39 -12.88 -2.94
C ASN A 204 0.48 -11.68 -3.14
N VAL A 205 -0.52 -11.83 -4.02
CA VAL A 205 -1.68 -10.94 -4.05
C VAL A 205 -2.60 -11.29 -2.86
N TRP A 206 -2.98 -10.27 -2.11
CA TRP A 206 -3.90 -10.39 -0.99
C TRP A 206 -5.30 -9.98 -1.41
N HIS A 207 -6.04 -10.96 -1.91
CA HIS A 207 -7.46 -10.88 -2.23
C HIS A 207 -8.28 -11.79 -1.32
N ILE A 208 -9.60 -11.65 -1.33
CA ILE A 208 -10.51 -12.38 -0.44
C ILE A 208 -10.40 -13.91 -0.55
N ALA A 209 -10.16 -14.46 -1.75
CA ALA A 209 -10.03 -15.92 -1.91
C ALA A 209 -8.82 -16.52 -1.15
N ASN A 210 -7.72 -15.78 -1.04
CA ASN A 210 -6.57 -16.21 -0.24
C ASN A 210 -6.87 -16.10 1.26
N PHE A 211 -7.66 -15.11 1.68
CA PHE A 211 -8.13 -15.02 3.06
C PHE A 211 -9.04 -16.20 3.42
N PHE A 212 -9.96 -16.56 2.53
CA PHE A 212 -10.88 -17.68 2.74
C PHE A 212 -10.15 -19.02 2.83
N ALA A 213 -9.15 -19.25 1.99
CA ALA A 213 -8.28 -20.43 2.11
C ALA A 213 -7.61 -20.54 3.48
N CYS A 214 -7.15 -19.42 4.02
CA CYS A 214 -6.47 -19.38 5.32
C CYS A 214 -7.41 -19.45 6.53
N ILE A 215 -8.65 -18.98 6.39
CA ILE A 215 -9.69 -19.03 7.43
C ILE A 215 -10.41 -20.39 7.45
N SER A 216 -10.41 -21.10 6.32
CA SER A 216 -11.01 -22.44 6.22
C SER A 216 -10.49 -23.38 7.31
N PRO A 217 -11.36 -24.23 7.90
CA PRO A 217 -10.95 -25.21 8.90
C PRO A 217 -9.91 -26.21 8.38
N ASN A 218 -9.84 -26.40 7.06
CA ASN A 218 -8.87 -27.28 6.41
C ASN A 218 -7.46 -26.67 6.34
N ASN A 219 -7.28 -25.41 6.79
CA ASN A 219 -6.00 -24.70 6.82
C ASN A 219 -5.26 -24.76 5.47
N LEU A 220 -5.98 -24.42 4.40
CA LEU A 220 -5.46 -24.50 3.05
C LEU A 220 -4.30 -23.52 2.86
N VAL A 221 -3.30 -23.92 2.08
CA VAL A 221 -2.12 -23.09 1.82
C VAL A 221 -2.43 -22.03 0.75
N ASN A 222 -3.33 -22.33 -0.18
CA ASN A 222 -3.65 -21.46 -1.30
C ASN A 222 -5.14 -21.53 -1.66
N CYS A 223 -5.60 -20.56 -2.45
CA CYS A 223 -6.97 -20.51 -2.94
C CYS A 223 -7.31 -21.60 -3.97
N THR A 224 -6.32 -22.28 -4.57
CA THR A 224 -6.60 -23.29 -5.63
C THR A 224 -7.26 -24.56 -5.10
N GLN A 225 -7.11 -24.82 -3.80
CA GLN A 225 -7.68 -25.98 -3.13
C GLN A 225 -9.05 -25.69 -2.49
N LEU A 226 -9.57 -24.49 -2.66
CA LEU A 226 -10.79 -24.04 -2.00
C LEU A 226 -12.02 -24.77 -2.58
N THR A 227 -12.79 -25.42 -1.72
CA THR A 227 -14.03 -26.12 -2.10
C THR A 227 -15.28 -25.33 -1.70
N VAL A 228 -16.44 -25.72 -2.21
CA VAL A 228 -17.73 -25.08 -1.87
C VAL A 228 -18.00 -25.20 -0.35
N ASP A 229 -17.73 -26.37 0.23
CA ASP A 229 -17.93 -26.64 1.65
C ASP A 229 -17.03 -25.74 2.53
N ASP A 230 -15.78 -25.50 2.09
CA ASP A 230 -14.88 -24.56 2.77
C ASP A 230 -15.48 -23.14 2.81
N VAL A 231 -16.04 -22.70 1.69
CA VAL A 231 -16.59 -21.36 1.55
C VAL A 231 -17.84 -21.18 2.39
N GLU A 232 -18.70 -22.20 2.49
CA GLU A 232 -19.88 -22.15 3.35
C GLU A 232 -19.50 -22.04 4.83
N VAL A 233 -18.51 -22.82 5.28
CA VAL A 233 -17.99 -22.72 6.65
C VAL A 233 -17.37 -21.35 6.92
N VAL A 234 -16.57 -20.84 5.98
CA VAL A 234 -15.96 -19.51 6.10
C VAL A 234 -17.04 -18.42 6.14
N LYS A 235 -18.09 -18.52 5.32
CA LYS A 235 -19.23 -17.60 5.36
C LYS A 235 -19.85 -17.54 6.74
N GLY A 236 -20.12 -18.70 7.36
CA GLY A 236 -20.65 -18.76 8.72
C GLY A 236 -19.74 -18.08 9.76
N ILE A 237 -18.42 -18.24 9.64
CA ILE A 237 -17.44 -17.58 10.52
C ILE A 237 -17.44 -16.07 10.30
N VAL A 238 -17.40 -15.62 9.05
CA VAL A 238 -17.38 -14.18 8.72
C VAL A 238 -18.68 -13.52 9.16
N ASP A 239 -19.84 -14.16 8.98
CA ASP A 239 -21.14 -13.65 9.42
C ASP A 239 -21.25 -13.57 10.95
N GLU A 240 -20.65 -14.51 11.69
CA GLU A 240 -20.54 -14.43 13.15
C GLU A 240 -19.66 -13.24 13.56
N CYS A 241 -18.50 -13.08 12.92
CA CYS A 241 -17.55 -12.01 13.23
C CYS A 241 -18.01 -10.63 12.77
N LYS A 242 -18.89 -10.53 11.77
CA LYS A 242 -19.48 -9.28 11.25
C LYS A 242 -20.12 -8.47 12.38
N LYS A 243 -20.76 -9.13 13.35
CA LYS A 243 -21.41 -8.49 14.52
C LYS A 243 -20.42 -7.76 15.42
N TYR A 244 -19.17 -8.19 15.45
CA TYR A 244 -18.10 -7.64 16.28
C TYR A 244 -17.15 -6.73 15.48
N ARG A 245 -17.51 -6.32 14.26
CA ARG A 245 -16.61 -5.56 13.37
C ARG A 245 -15.97 -4.35 14.06
N GLU A 246 -16.77 -3.49 14.68
CA GLU A 246 -16.26 -2.29 15.34
C GLU A 246 -15.34 -2.64 16.52
N ASP A 247 -15.70 -3.68 17.29
CA ASP A 247 -14.89 -4.15 18.41
C ASP A 247 -13.56 -4.75 17.93
N ILE A 248 -13.56 -5.50 16.83
CA ILE A 248 -12.36 -6.06 16.19
C ILE A 248 -11.41 -4.92 15.79
N ILE A 249 -11.93 -3.88 15.15
CA ILE A 249 -11.14 -2.72 14.70
C ILE A 249 -10.59 -1.95 15.90
N GLN A 250 -11.45 -1.61 16.88
CA GLN A 250 -11.07 -0.88 18.09
C GLN A 250 -10.07 -1.65 18.94
N CYS A 251 -10.23 -2.97 19.06
CA CYS A 251 -9.33 -3.78 19.86
C CYS A 251 -7.89 -3.71 19.34
N LYS A 252 -7.68 -3.84 18.03
CA LYS A 252 -6.33 -3.83 17.46
C LYS A 252 -5.63 -2.48 17.63
N LEU A 253 -6.39 -1.39 17.69
CA LEU A 253 -5.87 -0.05 17.97
C LEU A 253 -5.53 0.16 19.46
N LYS A 254 -6.31 -0.44 20.38
CA LYS A 254 -6.20 -0.21 21.84
C LYS A 254 -5.48 -1.32 22.63
N GLY A 255 -5.26 -2.48 22.03
CA GLY A 255 -4.55 -3.62 22.61
C GLY A 255 -5.33 -4.50 23.60
N LYS A 256 -6.64 -4.29 23.79
CA LYS A 256 -7.50 -5.10 24.67
C LYS A 256 -8.77 -5.53 23.93
N CYS A 257 -9.04 -6.84 23.85
CA CYS A 257 -10.22 -7.44 23.19
C CYS A 257 -11.15 -8.14 24.20
N PRO A 258 -11.82 -7.45 25.14
CA PRO A 258 -12.83 -8.10 25.96
C PRO A 258 -14.05 -8.44 25.09
N GLY A 259 -14.54 -9.69 25.15
CA GLY A 259 -15.82 -10.08 24.56
C GLY A 259 -15.81 -10.54 23.09
N ILE A 260 -14.68 -10.48 22.39
CA ILE A 260 -14.58 -10.96 21.00
C ILE A 260 -14.27 -12.46 20.97
N PRO A 261 -15.02 -13.29 20.21
CA PRO A 261 -14.73 -14.71 20.08
C PRO A 261 -13.30 -14.94 19.55
N PRO A 262 -12.57 -15.96 20.04
CA PRO A 262 -11.18 -16.18 19.65
C PRO A 262 -11.01 -16.38 18.13
N LYS A 263 -12.02 -16.94 17.44
CA LYS A 263 -12.04 -17.09 15.98
C LYS A 263 -12.00 -15.75 15.23
N CYS A 264 -12.53 -14.69 15.82
CA CYS A 264 -12.58 -13.35 15.22
C CYS A 264 -11.37 -12.47 15.56
N THR A 265 -10.48 -12.94 16.45
CA THR A 265 -9.33 -12.15 16.93
C THR A 265 -8.07 -12.27 16.07
N SER A 266 -8.11 -13.02 14.97
CA SER A 266 -6.95 -13.21 14.10
C SER A 266 -6.59 -11.92 13.35
N GLN A 267 -5.30 -11.76 13.02
CA GLN A 267 -4.85 -10.62 12.23
C GLN A 267 -5.52 -10.58 10.86
N MET A 268 -5.71 -11.74 10.21
CA MET A 268 -6.39 -11.82 8.92
C MET A 268 -7.86 -11.42 9.02
N MET A 269 -8.55 -11.76 10.11
CA MET A 269 -9.94 -11.32 10.31
C MET A 269 -10.02 -9.79 10.48
N PHE A 270 -9.08 -9.22 11.23
CA PHE A 270 -8.96 -7.76 11.33
C PHE A 270 -8.71 -7.12 9.95
N ASP A 271 -7.73 -7.60 9.19
CA ASP A 271 -7.41 -7.04 7.87
C ASP A 271 -8.56 -7.24 6.87
N LEU A 272 -9.30 -8.34 6.96
CA LEU A 272 -10.50 -8.58 6.16
C LEU A 272 -11.53 -7.46 6.36
N PHE A 273 -11.91 -7.15 7.61
CA PHE A 273 -12.92 -6.13 7.91
C PHE A 273 -12.43 -4.68 7.84
N TYR A 274 -11.14 -4.46 8.07
CA TYR A 274 -10.55 -3.12 8.10
C TYR A 274 -10.04 -2.68 6.72
N ARG A 275 -9.55 -3.61 5.88
CA ARG A 275 -8.83 -3.28 4.65
C ARG A 275 -9.47 -3.81 3.37
N LEU A 276 -10.00 -5.04 3.38
CA LEU A 276 -10.55 -5.68 2.18
C LEU A 276 -12.03 -5.34 1.96
N LEU A 277 -12.83 -5.45 3.03
CA LEU A 277 -14.27 -5.22 2.97
C LEU A 277 -14.61 -3.73 3.17
N PRO A 278 -15.69 -3.25 2.52
CA PRO A 278 -16.16 -1.89 2.69
C PRO A 278 -16.71 -1.68 4.11
N MET A 279 -16.78 -0.42 4.53
CA MET A 279 -17.33 -0.08 5.84
C MET A 279 -18.82 -0.41 5.94
N ASN A 280 -19.58 -0.14 4.89
CA ASN A 280 -20.98 -0.50 4.79
C ASN A 280 -21.12 -1.86 4.10
N MET A 281 -21.58 -2.87 4.83
CA MET A 281 -21.72 -4.24 4.32
C MET A 281 -22.97 -4.44 3.45
N ASP A 282 -23.87 -3.47 3.44
CA ASP A 282 -25.13 -3.52 2.68
C ASP A 282 -25.08 -2.58 1.46
N SER A 283 -23.89 -2.07 1.11
CA SER A 283 -23.70 -1.17 -0.03
C SER A 283 -23.87 -1.90 -1.38
N HIS A 284 -24.50 -1.22 -2.33
CA HIS A 284 -24.66 -1.68 -3.71
C HIS A 284 -24.28 -0.52 -4.65
N PRO A 285 -23.23 -0.65 -5.49
CA PRO A 285 -22.36 -1.81 -5.64
C PRO A 285 -21.46 -2.05 -4.41
N PHE A 286 -21.03 -3.29 -4.24
CA PHE A 286 -20.16 -3.72 -3.15
C PHE A 286 -18.70 -3.64 -3.60
N TYR A 287 -17.93 -2.73 -2.99
CA TYR A 287 -16.53 -2.49 -3.36
C TYR A 287 -15.59 -3.38 -2.56
N LEU A 288 -14.89 -4.29 -3.24
CA LEU A 288 -13.90 -5.19 -2.64
C LEU A 288 -12.49 -4.70 -2.95
N ASN A 289 -11.67 -4.49 -1.92
CA ASN A 289 -10.29 -4.11 -2.09
C ASN A 289 -9.36 -5.34 -2.20
N THR A 290 -8.37 -5.26 -3.08
CA THR A 290 -7.33 -6.29 -3.29
C THR A 290 -5.97 -5.62 -3.28
N PHE A 291 -5.03 -6.15 -2.49
CA PHE A 291 -3.67 -5.61 -2.40
C PHE A 291 -2.72 -6.40 -3.28
N LEU A 292 -1.97 -5.69 -4.13
CA LEU A 292 -0.94 -6.27 -4.98
C LEU A 292 0.40 -6.33 -4.21
N PRO A 293 1.29 -7.28 -4.54
CA PRO A 293 2.64 -7.37 -3.95
C PRO A 293 3.60 -6.32 -4.51
N VAL A 294 3.10 -5.12 -4.82
CA VAL A 294 3.84 -4.03 -5.49
C VAL A 294 3.56 -2.75 -4.72
N PHE A 295 4.60 -1.97 -4.38
CA PHE A 295 4.38 -0.63 -3.82
C PHE A 295 3.89 0.36 -4.88
N THR A 296 3.17 1.37 -4.44
CA THR A 296 2.84 2.52 -5.29
C THR A 296 4.13 3.22 -5.76
N SER A 297 4.04 3.98 -6.86
CA SER A 297 5.17 4.76 -7.37
C SER A 297 5.75 5.69 -6.29
N THR A 298 4.87 6.31 -5.48
CA THR A 298 5.28 7.10 -4.32
C THR A 298 5.92 6.25 -3.23
N GLY A 299 5.40 5.05 -2.96
CA GLY A 299 5.98 4.09 -2.03
C GLY A 299 7.44 3.76 -2.34
N TYR A 300 7.76 3.40 -3.58
CA TYR A 300 9.16 3.20 -4.00
C TYR A 300 9.97 4.50 -4.00
N GLY A 301 9.35 5.62 -4.37
CA GLY A 301 9.98 6.94 -4.31
C GLY A 301 10.50 7.30 -2.92
N THR A 302 9.79 6.93 -1.85
CA THR A 302 10.28 7.14 -0.46
C THR A 302 11.56 6.38 -0.14
N GLN A 303 11.84 5.31 -0.89
CA GLN A 303 13.04 4.48 -0.75
C GLN A 303 14.12 4.84 -1.79
N ASN A 304 13.95 5.95 -2.53
CA ASN A 304 14.79 6.35 -3.66
C ASN A 304 14.87 5.30 -4.78
N ILE A 305 13.83 4.49 -4.94
CA ILE A 305 13.71 3.52 -6.03
C ILE A 305 12.80 4.11 -7.11
N TYR A 306 13.32 4.25 -8.33
CA TYR A 306 12.59 4.79 -9.47
C TYR A 306 12.35 3.71 -10.51
N LEU A 307 11.11 3.21 -10.54
CA LEU A 307 10.67 2.24 -11.53
C LEU A 307 10.13 2.93 -12.78
N PRO A 308 10.33 2.37 -13.98
CA PRO A 308 9.71 2.88 -15.19
C PRO A 308 8.19 2.88 -15.07
N LEU A 309 7.54 4.00 -15.40
CA LEU A 309 6.07 4.10 -15.40
C LEU A 309 5.42 3.04 -16.30
N LYS A 310 6.11 2.66 -17.40
CA LYS A 310 5.66 1.60 -18.29
C LYS A 310 5.42 0.27 -17.58
N SER A 311 6.22 -0.08 -16.57
CA SER A 311 6.03 -1.32 -15.80
C SER A 311 4.70 -1.33 -15.03
N TYR A 312 4.22 -0.16 -14.58
CA TYR A 312 2.91 -0.04 -13.94
C TYR A 312 1.79 -0.14 -14.96
N VAL A 313 1.93 0.50 -16.12
CA VAL A 313 0.95 0.43 -17.22
C VAL A 313 0.80 -1.01 -17.71
N ASP A 314 1.92 -1.70 -17.97
CA ASP A 314 1.90 -3.10 -18.41
C ASP A 314 1.22 -4.03 -17.37
N LEU A 315 1.41 -3.75 -16.07
CA LEU A 315 0.74 -4.47 -14.98
C LEU A 315 -0.76 -4.18 -14.93
N GLU A 316 -1.15 -2.92 -15.05
CA GLU A 316 -2.55 -2.48 -15.09
C GLU A 316 -3.30 -3.11 -16.26
N GLU A 317 -2.73 -3.06 -17.48
CA GLU A 317 -3.31 -3.69 -18.68
C GLU A 317 -3.51 -5.20 -18.49
N ALA A 318 -2.55 -5.89 -17.85
CA ALA A 318 -2.65 -7.32 -17.57
C ALA A 318 -3.79 -7.63 -16.58
N ILE A 319 -3.99 -6.78 -15.57
CA ILE A 319 -5.08 -6.90 -14.61
C ILE A 319 -6.42 -6.67 -15.32
N ILE A 320 -6.56 -5.57 -16.08
CA ILE A 320 -7.77 -5.25 -16.86
C ILE A 320 -8.16 -6.44 -17.74
N LYS A 321 -7.21 -6.95 -18.53
CA LYS A 321 -7.44 -8.09 -19.42
C LYS A 321 -7.90 -9.34 -18.67
N HIS A 322 -7.34 -9.59 -17.48
CA HIS A 322 -7.75 -10.72 -16.64
C HIS A 322 -9.18 -10.55 -16.09
N MET A 323 -9.53 -9.35 -15.64
CA MET A 323 -10.84 -9.04 -15.08
C MET A 323 -11.93 -9.11 -16.17
N GLN A 324 -11.69 -8.51 -17.33
CA GLN A 324 -12.58 -8.56 -18.49
C GLN A 324 -12.84 -10.00 -18.95
N LYS A 325 -11.81 -10.85 -18.97
CA LYS A 325 -11.94 -12.28 -19.30
C LYS A 325 -12.91 -13.02 -18.38
N HIS A 326 -13.02 -12.61 -17.11
CA HIS A 326 -13.88 -13.25 -16.11
C HIS A 326 -15.18 -12.46 -15.84
N GLY A 327 -15.45 -11.39 -16.59
CA GLY A 327 -16.64 -10.56 -16.41
C GLY A 327 -16.67 -9.80 -15.09
N LEU A 328 -15.51 -9.43 -14.55
CA LEU A 328 -15.39 -8.63 -13.34
C LEU A 328 -15.16 -7.16 -13.69
N THR A 329 -15.88 -6.27 -13.00
CA THR A 329 -15.77 -4.82 -13.20
C THR A 329 -14.82 -4.22 -12.17
N MET A 330 -13.91 -3.35 -12.61
CA MET A 330 -13.03 -2.60 -11.73
C MET A 330 -13.52 -1.17 -11.53
N LYS A 331 -13.36 -0.64 -10.33
CA LYS A 331 -13.73 0.74 -10.02
C LYS A 331 -12.80 1.70 -10.78
N GLY A 332 -13.38 2.61 -11.55
CA GLY A 332 -12.63 3.61 -12.31
C GLY A 332 -12.35 3.22 -13.76
N GLU A 333 -12.72 2.01 -14.18
CA GLU A 333 -12.80 1.65 -15.60
C GLU A 333 -14.07 2.30 -16.16
N THR A 334 -13.92 3.41 -16.90
CA THR A 334 -15.04 3.96 -17.67
C THR A 334 -15.37 2.96 -18.77
N ALA A 335 -16.60 2.44 -18.74
CA ALA A 335 -17.16 1.54 -19.75
C ALA A 335 -17.06 2.11 -21.18
#